data_AF-A0ABD5U9I3-F1
#
_entry.id   AF-A0ABD5U9I3-F1
#
_cell.length_a   1.000
_cell.length_b   1.000
_cell.length_c   1.000
_cell.angle_alpha   90.00
_cell.angle_beta   90.00
_cell.angle_gamma   90.00
#
_symmetry.space_group_name_H-M   'P 1'
#
loop_
_entity.id
_entity.type
_entity.pdbx_description
1 polymer ?
#
loop_
_entity_poly.entity_id
_entity_poly.type
_entity_poly.pdbx_seq_one_letter_code
_entity_poly.pdbx_strand_id
1 'polypeptide(L)'
;MDDQPGLSDQYRMSSPWPLFVALGFVISELGVLLNIIPLSVGGLLLFSGSVAGIIQESGYAERPWGTLALIGGLLVALGLLLVGTQLLPFEGVGAALDTLTAELLQNGVIQRGVSVAFAGLIALVGSQAAQFMERDVDAL
;
A
#
# COMPACT_ATOMS: atom_id res chain seq x y z
N MET A 1 9.61 -23.53 -48.33
CA MET A 1 8.76 -24.00 -47.23
C MET A 1 9.10 -23.07 -46.09
N ASP A 2 8.37 -21.96 -46.01
CA ASP A 2 8.59 -20.93 -45.00
C ASP A 2 7.90 -21.38 -43.72
N ASP A 3 8.62 -22.17 -42.93
CA ASP A 3 8.26 -22.41 -41.54
C ASP A 3 8.48 -21.09 -40.79
N GLN A 4 7.46 -20.25 -40.76
CA GLN A 4 7.33 -19.18 -39.77
C GLN A 4 6.83 -19.83 -38.46
N PRO A 5 7.69 -20.07 -37.44
CA PRO A 5 7.22 -20.42 -36.12
C PRO A 5 6.81 -19.12 -35.43
N GLY A 6 5.78 -18.47 -35.96
CA GLY A 6 5.11 -17.38 -35.28
C GLY A 6 4.01 -17.97 -34.41
N LEU A 7 4.05 -17.70 -33.10
CA LEU A 7 2.95 -17.73 -32.11
C LEU A 7 3.16 -18.58 -30.84
N SER A 8 4.30 -19.26 -30.63
CA SER A 8 4.57 -19.98 -29.37
C SER A 8 5.62 -19.34 -28.46
N ASP A 9 6.52 -18.50 -28.98
CA ASP A 9 7.54 -17.78 -28.17
C ASP A 9 6.97 -16.57 -27.40
N GLN A 10 5.68 -16.26 -27.58
CA GLN A 10 4.93 -15.30 -26.76
C GLN A 10 4.06 -15.99 -25.72
N TYR A 11 4.55 -17.05 -25.08
CA TYR A 11 4.13 -17.28 -23.70
C TYR A 11 4.70 -16.13 -22.86
N ARG A 12 4.10 -14.94 -22.99
CA ARG A 12 4.30 -13.81 -22.09
C ARG A 12 3.96 -14.38 -20.74
N MET A 13 5.00 -14.73 -19.99
CA MET A 13 4.90 -15.19 -18.61
C MET A 13 4.03 -14.14 -17.94
N SER A 14 2.80 -14.52 -17.60
CA SER A 14 1.86 -13.58 -17.00
C SER A 14 2.54 -13.09 -15.73
N SER A 15 2.83 -11.78 -15.66
CA SER A 15 3.44 -11.19 -14.48
C SER A 15 2.66 -11.67 -13.24
N PRO A 16 3.30 -12.16 -12.17
CA PRO A 16 2.60 -12.73 -11.02
C PRO A 16 1.89 -11.65 -10.18
N TRP A 17 2.24 -10.39 -10.36
CA TRP A 17 1.76 -9.26 -9.57
C TRP A 17 0.24 -9.02 -9.54
N PRO A 18 -0.53 -9.14 -10.65
CA PRO A 18 -1.98 -8.91 -10.63
C PRO A 18 -2.71 -9.85 -9.67
N LEU A 19 -2.19 -11.07 -9.45
CA LEU A 19 -2.71 -11.99 -8.44
C LEU A 19 -2.52 -11.44 -7.03
N PHE A 20 -1.33 -10.91 -6.72
CA PHE A 20 -1.04 -10.31 -5.42
C PHE A 20 -1.77 -8.99 -5.19
N VAL A 21 -2.03 -8.21 -6.25
CA VAL A 21 -2.91 -7.03 -6.19
C VAL A 21 -4.31 -7.44 -5.76
N ALA A 22 -4.92 -8.41 -6.45
CA ALA A 22 -6.26 -8.89 -6.12
C ALA A 22 -6.31 -9.49 -4.71
N LEU A 23 -5.34 -10.33 -4.36
CA LEU A 23 -5.25 -10.95 -3.04
C LEU A 23 -5.04 -9.92 -1.93
N GLY A 24 -4.14 -8.95 -2.11
CA GLY A 24 -3.87 -7.89 -1.14
C GLY A 24 -5.11 -7.02 -0.89
N PHE A 25 -5.85 -6.69 -1.95
CA PHE A 25 -7.11 -5.96 -1.84
C PHE A 25 -8.16 -6.76 -1.05
N VAL A 26 -8.35 -8.05 -1.37
CA VAL A 26 -9.31 -8.91 -0.67
C VAL A 26 -8.93 -9.10 0.80
N ILE A 27 -7.66 -9.37 1.09
CA ILE A 27 -7.16 -9.51 2.47
C ILE A 27 -7.33 -8.20 3.24
N SER A 28 -7.07 -7.05 2.60
CA SER A 28 -7.28 -5.73 3.20
C SER A 28 -8.74 -5.54 3.60
N GLU A 29 -9.67 -5.82 2.70
CA GLU A 29 -11.11 -5.73 2.97
C GLU A 29 -11.54 -6.71 4.07
N LEU A 30 -11.02 -7.94 4.07
CA LEU A 30 -11.32 -8.91 5.12
C LEU A 30 -10.81 -8.45 6.50
N GLY A 31 -9.63 -7.84 6.57
CA GLY A 31 -9.13 -7.25 7.80
C GLY A 31 -10.07 -6.16 8.32
N VAL A 32 -10.59 -5.33 7.42
CA VAL A 32 -11.53 -4.28 7.77
C VAL A 32 -12.86 -4.86 8.25
N LEU A 33 -13.42 -5.83 7.51
CA LEU A 33 -14.71 -6.46 7.80
C LEU A 33 -14.71 -7.28 9.09
N LEU A 34 -13.56 -7.88 9.44
CA LEU A 34 -13.39 -8.68 10.65
C LEU A 34 -12.86 -7.87 11.84
N ASN A 35 -12.68 -6.55 11.68
CA ASN A 35 -12.05 -5.67 12.68
C ASN A 35 -10.64 -6.10 13.13
N ILE A 36 -9.87 -6.66 12.19
CA ILE A 36 -8.47 -7.09 12.37
C ILE A 36 -7.55 -6.09 11.65
N ILE A 37 -7.11 -5.07 12.38
CA ILE A 37 -6.23 -4.00 11.86
C ILE A 37 -4.94 -4.56 11.22
N PRO A 38 -4.19 -5.49 11.86
CA PRO A 38 -2.95 -6.01 11.27
C PRO A 38 -3.16 -6.71 9.92
N LEU A 39 -4.31 -7.39 9.76
CA LEU A 39 -4.66 -8.07 8.51
C LEU A 39 -4.95 -7.05 7.40
N SER A 40 -5.65 -5.96 7.75
CA SER A 40 -5.92 -4.84 6.83
C SER A 40 -4.61 -4.23 6.33
N VAL A 41 -3.71 -3.91 7.28
CA VAL A 41 -2.40 -3.33 7.00
C VAL A 41 -1.56 -4.27 6.13
N GLY A 42 -1.52 -5.56 6.45
CA GLY A 42 -0.80 -6.56 5.67
C GLY A 42 -1.31 -6.67 4.22
N GLY A 43 -2.63 -6.66 4.04
CA GLY A 43 -3.24 -6.65 2.70
C GLY A 43 -2.88 -5.41 1.88
N LEU A 44 -2.91 -4.23 2.49
CA LEU A 44 -2.53 -2.97 1.84
C LEU A 44 -1.04 -2.92 1.49
N LEU A 45 -0.16 -3.44 2.35
CA LEU A 45 1.26 -3.55 2.05
C LEU A 45 1.52 -4.51 0.89
N LEU A 46 0.84 -5.66 0.85
CA LEU A 46 0.93 -6.60 -0.26
C LEU A 46 0.43 -5.96 -1.57
N PHE A 47 -0.71 -5.27 -1.52
CA PHE A 47 -1.28 -4.54 -2.66
C PHE A 47 -0.30 -3.46 -3.18
N SER A 48 0.18 -2.58 -2.30
CA SER A 48 1.06 -1.48 -2.66
C SER A 48 2.41 -1.95 -3.22
N GLY A 49 3.02 -2.97 -2.60
CA GLY A 49 4.24 -3.60 -3.09
C GLY A 49 4.05 -4.25 -4.47
N SER A 50 2.87 -4.85 -4.71
CA SER A 50 2.57 -5.45 -6.01
C SER A 50 2.41 -4.42 -7.11
N VAL A 51 1.76 -3.29 -6.82
CA VAL A 51 1.65 -2.15 -7.76
C VAL A 51 3.03 -1.57 -8.06
N ALA A 52 3.88 -1.40 -7.06
CA ALA A 52 5.26 -0.97 -7.27
C ALA A 52 6.05 -1.96 -8.15
N GLY A 53 5.86 -3.26 -7.93
CA GLY A 53 6.44 -4.33 -8.75
C GLY A 53 6.01 -4.27 -10.21
N ILE A 54 4.71 -4.03 -10.48
CA ILE A 54 4.18 -3.87 -11.85
C ILE A 54 4.85 -2.68 -12.56
N ILE A 55 4.96 -1.54 -11.87
CA ILE A 55 5.56 -0.32 -12.43
C ILE A 55 7.05 -0.56 -12.76
N GLN A 56 7.76 -1.28 -11.89
CA GLN A 56 9.16 -1.65 -12.11
C GLN A 56 9.31 -2.60 -13.30
N GLU A 57 8.50 -3.67 -13.38
CA GLU A 57 8.56 -4.66 -14.48
C GLU A 57 8.17 -4.03 -15.83
N SER A 58 7.30 -3.02 -15.80
CA SER A 58 6.90 -2.26 -17.00
C SER A 58 7.99 -1.30 -17.50
N GLY A 59 9.11 -1.15 -16.78
CA GLY A 59 10.19 -0.22 -17.12
C GLY A 59 9.86 1.26 -16.89
N TYR A 60 8.76 1.56 -16.19
CA TYR A 60 8.35 2.95 -15.90
C TYR A 60 9.09 3.56 -14.71
N ALA A 61 9.65 2.74 -13.82
CA ALA A 61 10.47 3.19 -12.71
C ALA A 61 11.84 2.50 -12.77
N GLU A 62 12.90 3.29 -12.65
CA GLU A 62 14.27 2.78 -12.51
C GLU A 62 14.56 2.38 -11.05
N ARG A 63 13.84 2.97 -10.08
CA ARG A 63 14.04 2.77 -8.63
C ARG A 63 12.74 2.30 -7.96
N PRO A 64 12.62 1.02 -7.56
CA PRO A 64 11.38 0.45 -7.04
C PRO A 64 10.94 1.12 -5.72
N TRP A 65 11.90 1.53 -4.89
CA TRP A 65 11.65 2.17 -3.60
C TRP A 65 11.06 3.57 -3.70
N GLY A 66 11.33 4.30 -4.79
CA GLY A 66 10.73 5.61 -5.03
C GLY A 66 9.23 5.52 -5.31
N THR A 67 8.83 4.53 -6.12
CA THR A 67 7.44 4.23 -6.41
C THR A 67 6.68 3.78 -5.16
N LEU A 68 7.31 2.92 -4.35
CA LEU A 68 6.72 2.46 -3.10
C LEU A 68 6.52 3.62 -2.11
N ALA A 69 7.48 4.56 -2.03
CA ALA A 69 7.34 5.77 -1.22
C ALA A 69 6.17 6.64 -1.67
N LEU A 70 5.98 6.82 -3.00
CA LEU A 70 4.87 7.60 -3.54
C LEU A 70 3.51 6.96 -3.22
N ILE A 71 3.39 5.64 -3.39
CA ILE A 71 2.17 4.90 -3.03
C ILE A 71 1.92 4.96 -1.52
N GLY A 72 2.96 4.80 -0.70
CA GLY A 72 2.86 4.96 0.76
C GLY A 72 2.39 6.36 1.16
N GLY A 73 2.92 7.40 0.52
CA GLY A 73 2.48 8.79 0.73
C GLY A 73 1.01 9.01 0.39
N LEU A 74 0.54 8.46 -0.74
CA LEU A 74 -0.88 8.51 -1.11
C LEU A 74 -1.77 7.79 -0.10
N LEU A 75 -1.36 6.62 0.38
CA LEU A 75 -2.08 5.87 1.41
C LEU A 75 -2.16 6.67 2.72
N VAL A 76 -1.07 7.30 3.18
CA VAL A 76 -1.11 8.17 4.36
C VAL A 76 -2.10 9.32 4.16
N ALA A 77 -2.02 10.02 3.02
CA ALA A 77 -2.89 11.14 2.72
C ALA A 77 -4.37 10.72 2.70
N LEU A 78 -4.70 9.60 2.07
CA LEU A 78 -6.06 9.06 2.02
C LEU A 78 -6.56 8.61 3.39
N GLY A 79 -5.72 7.94 4.18
CA GLY A 79 -6.07 7.51 5.53
C GLY A 79 -6.35 8.68 6.47
N LEU A 80 -5.48 9.70 6.43
CA LEU A 80 -5.68 10.94 7.19
C LEU A 80 -6.89 11.73 6.70
N LEU A 81 -7.16 11.76 5.40
CA LEU A 81 -8.36 12.40 4.86
C LEU A 81 -9.63 11.69 5.35
N LEU A 82 -9.66 10.35 5.31
CA LEU A 82 -10.80 9.56 5.80
C LEU A 82 -11.06 9.84 7.29
N VAL A 83 -10.02 9.75 8.11
CA VAL A 83 -10.08 10.04 9.54
C VAL A 83 -10.49 11.51 9.76
N GLY A 84 -9.89 12.43 9.02
CA GLY A 84 -10.18 13.86 9.07
C GLY A 84 -11.64 14.17 8.78
N THR A 85 -12.26 13.54 7.77
CA THR A 85 -13.69 13.78 7.47
C THR A 85 -14.64 13.45 8.61
N GLN A 86 -14.29 12.48 9.46
CA GLN A 86 -15.05 12.14 10.66
C GLN A 86 -14.76 13.10 11.82
N LEU A 87 -13.60 13.77 11.78
CA LEU A 87 -13.10 14.63 12.85
C LEU A 87 -13.25 16.13 12.59
N LEU A 88 -13.68 16.52 11.38
CA LEU A 88 -13.96 17.90 10.98
C LEU A 88 -14.90 18.69 11.92
N PRO A 89 -15.79 18.09 12.74
CA PRO A 89 -16.57 18.82 13.73
C PRO A 89 -15.81 19.26 14.99
N PHE A 90 -14.58 18.80 15.25
CA PHE A 90 -13.94 18.95 16.56
C PHE A 90 -12.89 20.08 16.61
N GLU A 91 -12.91 20.83 17.72
CA GLU A 91 -12.13 22.07 17.92
C GLU A 91 -10.67 21.85 18.38
N GLY A 92 -10.14 20.63 18.35
CA GLY A 92 -8.73 20.40 18.74
C GLY A 92 -8.22 18.95 18.66
N VAL A 93 -6.89 18.80 18.60
CA VAL A 93 -6.19 17.51 18.47
C VAL A 93 -6.48 16.56 19.64
N GLY A 94 -6.65 17.08 20.86
CA GLY A 94 -6.97 16.25 22.04
C GLY A 94 -8.31 15.52 21.90
N ALA A 95 -9.38 16.25 21.59
CA ALA A 95 -10.71 15.68 21.38
C ALA A 95 -10.74 14.69 20.20
N ALA A 96 -9.93 14.95 19.17
CA ALA A 96 -9.76 14.06 18.04
C ALA A 96 -9.17 12.69 18.46
N LEU A 97 -8.16 12.69 19.34
CA LEU A 97 -7.54 11.47 19.85
C LEU A 97 -8.48 10.68 20.76
N ASP A 98 -9.27 11.35 21.60
CA ASP A 98 -10.27 10.68 22.47
C ASP A 98 -11.35 10.00 21.63
N THR A 99 -11.83 10.67 20.57
CA THR A 99 -12.83 10.09 19.66
C THR A 99 -12.24 8.92 18.86
N LEU A 100 -11.02 9.07 18.36
CA LEU A 100 -10.30 8.01 17.65
C LEU A 100 -10.14 6.75 18.49
N THR A 101 -9.82 6.90 19.78
CA THR A 101 -9.62 5.76 20.68
C THR A 101 -10.93 5.10 21.10
N ALA A 102 -11.98 5.90 21.36
CA ALA A 102 -13.31 5.39 21.68
C ALA A 102 -13.94 4.62 20.50
N GLU A 103 -13.75 5.12 19.29
CA GLU A 103 -14.47 4.66 18.10
C GLU A 103 -13.66 3.70 17.23
N LEU A 104 -12.39 3.43 17.57
CA LEU A 104 -11.45 2.64 16.75
C LEU A 104 -12.01 1.26 16.34
N LEU A 105 -12.76 0.62 17.23
CA LEU A 105 -13.32 -0.72 17.04
C LEU A 105 -14.84 -0.71 16.82
N GLN A 106 -15.51 0.42 17.07
CA GLN A 106 -16.97 0.55 16.94
C GLN A 106 -17.36 1.15 15.58
N ASN A 107 -16.51 2.02 15.03
CA ASN A 107 -16.72 2.64 13.74
C ASN A 107 -15.80 2.05 12.68
N GLY A 108 -16.38 1.24 11.80
CA GLY A 108 -15.65 0.65 10.67
C GLY A 108 -15.00 1.68 9.74
N VAL A 109 -15.53 2.92 9.67
CA VAL A 109 -14.93 4.00 8.86
C VAL A 109 -13.63 4.52 9.48
N ILE A 110 -13.61 4.75 10.79
CA ILE A 110 -12.41 5.21 11.51
C ILE A 110 -11.33 4.13 11.44
N GLN A 111 -11.71 2.87 11.67
CA GLN A 111 -10.81 1.73 11.55
C GLN A 111 -10.16 1.62 10.16
N ARG A 112 -10.96 1.81 9.09
CA ARG A 112 -10.45 1.83 7.71
C ARG A 112 -9.41 2.94 7.51
N GLY A 113 -9.76 4.17 7.91
CA GLY A 113 -8.86 5.31 7.79
C GLY A 113 -7.54 5.11 8.54
N VAL A 114 -7.60 4.59 9.77
CA VAL A 114 -6.42 4.29 10.59
C VAL A 114 -5.57 3.19 9.93
N SER A 115 -6.19 2.09 9.48
CA SER A 115 -5.47 0.98 8.83
C SER A 115 -4.75 1.45 7.56
N VAL A 116 -5.41 2.30 6.77
CA VAL A 116 -4.85 2.89 5.54
C VAL A 116 -3.68 3.84 5.87
N ALA A 117 -3.82 4.67 6.90
CA ALA A 117 -2.75 5.57 7.33
C ALA A 117 -1.52 4.80 7.85
N PHE A 118 -1.72 3.76 8.67
CA PHE A 118 -0.64 2.91 9.19
C PHE A 118 0.07 2.16 8.08
N ALA A 119 -0.65 1.57 7.13
CA ALA A 119 -0.06 0.88 5.98
C ALA A 119 0.81 1.84 5.14
N GLY A 120 0.30 3.05 4.88
CA GLY A 120 1.07 4.08 4.18
C GLY A 120 2.33 4.48 4.93
N LEU A 121 2.25 4.65 6.25
CA LEU A 121 3.39 5.04 7.08
C LEU A 121 4.47 3.95 7.11
N ILE A 122 4.07 2.69 7.24
CA ILE A 122 4.99 1.55 7.17
C ILE A 122 5.66 1.48 5.79
N ALA A 123 4.90 1.65 4.71
CA ALA A 123 5.44 1.65 3.35
C ALA A 123 6.45 2.80 3.14
N LEU A 124 6.14 4.00 3.64
CA LEU A 124 7.05 5.15 3.59
C LEU A 124 8.34 4.91 4.35
N VAL A 125 8.24 4.46 5.61
CA VAL A 125 9.41 4.21 6.47
C VAL A 125 10.27 3.10 5.86
N GLY A 126 9.65 2.01 5.40
CA GLY A 126 10.35 0.90 4.74
C GLY A 126 11.06 1.36 3.46
N SER A 127 10.43 2.21 2.66
CA SER A 127 11.03 2.76 1.43
C SER A 127 12.22 3.66 1.72
N GLN A 128 12.13 4.52 2.74
CA GLN A 128 13.25 5.38 3.14
C GLN A 128 14.42 4.56 3.65
N ALA A 129 14.18 3.58 4.53
CA ALA A 129 15.22 2.70 5.05
C ALA A 129 15.96 1.96 3.92
N ALA A 130 15.23 1.45 2.94
CA ALA A 130 15.82 0.77 1.79
C ALA A 130 16.66 1.72 0.90
N GLN A 131 16.20 2.96 0.68
CA GLN A 131 16.97 3.95 -0.07
C GLN A 131 18.27 4.35 0.63
N PHE A 132 18.30 4.37 1.98
CA PHE A 132 19.55 4.60 2.71
C PHE A 132 20.54 3.45 2.50
N MET A 133 20.07 2.20 2.55
CA MET A 133 20.93 1.02 2.35
C MET A 133 21.55 0.99 0.95
N GLU A 134 20.80 1.33 -0.10
CA GLU A 134 21.35 1.37 -1.47
C GLU A 134 22.47 2.42 -1.60
N ARG A 135 22.32 3.59 -0.97
CA ARG A 135 23.34 4.65 -1.01
C ARG A 135 24.63 4.26 -0.31
N ASP A 136 24.56 3.50 0.78
CA ASP A 136 25.74 3.07 1.53
C ASP A 136 26.52 1.99 0.77
N VAL A 137 25.84 1.15 -0.02
CA VAL A 137 26.49 0.14 -0.88
C VAL A 137 27.24 0.79 -2.04
N ASP A 138 26.69 1.83 -2.66
CA ASP A 138 27.35 2.56 -3.76
C ASP A 138 28.57 3.39 -3.31
N ALA A 139 28.76 3.57 -1.99
CA ALA A 139 29.84 4.35 -1.41
C ALA A 139 31.09 3.51 -1.02
N LEU A 140 31.04 2.19 -1.19
CA LEU A 140 32.13 1.23 -0.88
C LEU A 140 32.86 0.78 -2.16
#